data_AF-E9J7L0-F1
#
_entry.id   AF-E9J7L0-F1
#
_cell.length_a   1.000
_cell.length_b   1.000
_cell.length_c   1.000
_cell.angle_alpha   90.00
_cell.angle_beta   90.00
_cell.angle_gamma   90.00
#
_symmetry.space_group_name_H-M   'P 1'
#
loop_
_entity.id
_entity.type
_entity.pdbx_description
1 polymer ?
#
loop_
_entity_poly.entity_id
_entity_poly.type
_entity_poly.pdbx_seq_one_letter_code
_entity_poly.pdbx_strand_id
1 'polypeptide(L)'
;MTLDFLVNRVPPRTIRIKDESNFDQDGFYSSLLAHDWPTLNRIDDLDHKVDRFYLFLNLFIKFFLSFKVFVANKLPAPWLNHSIKALLRRRNAARRTFLWRFPPGQRKAFRVLRNEAKSRIEVSRSLYLQNLLGGRMGPAIL
;
A
#
# COMPACT_ATOMS: atom_id res chain seq x y z
N MET A 1 -7.85 7.49 -42.32
CA MET A 1 -6.55 7.48 -41.63
C MET A 1 -6.81 7.31 -40.13
N THR A 2 -6.56 6.13 -39.58
CA THR A 2 -6.54 5.89 -38.14
C THR A 2 -5.12 6.11 -37.64
N LEU A 3 -4.94 7.08 -36.76
CA LEU A 3 -3.67 7.30 -36.06
C LEU A 3 -3.54 6.23 -34.98
N ASP A 4 -2.69 5.23 -35.24
CA ASP A 4 -2.35 4.19 -34.26
C ASP A 4 -1.33 4.76 -33.27
N PHE A 5 -1.82 5.30 -32.17
CA PHE A 5 -0.95 5.71 -31.07
C PHE A 5 -0.48 4.46 -30.31
N LEU A 6 0.83 4.21 -30.31
CA LEU A 6 1.46 3.22 -29.44
C LEU A 6 1.32 3.67 -27.97
N VAL A 7 0.31 3.15 -27.28
CA VAL A 7 0.12 3.39 -25.84
C VAL A 7 1.12 2.52 -25.06
N ASN A 8 2.28 3.10 -24.76
CA ASN A 8 3.26 2.47 -23.87
C ASN A 8 2.69 2.40 -22.44
N ARG A 9 2.27 1.20 -22.02
CA ARG A 9 1.79 0.95 -20.66
C ARG A 9 2.99 0.85 -19.72
N VAL A 10 2.92 1.50 -18.56
CA VAL A 10 3.92 1.34 -17.51
C VAL A 10 3.90 -0.12 -17.04
N PRO A 11 5.07 -0.79 -16.95
CA PRO A 11 5.12 -2.17 -16.49
C PRO A 11 4.54 -2.29 -15.07
N PRO A 12 3.86 -3.41 -14.75
CA PRO A 12 3.30 -3.62 -13.43
C PRO A 12 4.40 -3.52 -12.36
N ARG A 13 4.14 -2.78 -11.29
CA ARG A 13 5.06 -2.74 -10.15
C ARG A 13 4.85 -3.98 -9.29
N THR A 14 5.86 -4.83 -9.21
CA THR A 14 5.90 -5.97 -8.29
C THR A 14 6.33 -5.48 -6.91
N ILE A 15 5.58 -5.87 -5.89
CA ILE A 15 5.89 -5.60 -4.49
C ILE A 15 6.10 -6.96 -3.83
N ARG A 16 7.22 -7.12 -3.14
CA ARG A 16 7.47 -8.29 -2.30
C ARG A 16 6.82 -8.04 -0.94
N ILE A 17 5.89 -8.89 -0.56
CA ILE A 17 5.26 -8.86 0.76
C ILE A 17 5.56 -10.18 1.47
N LYS A 18 5.61 -10.16 2.80
CA LYS A 18 5.68 -11.40 3.58
C LYS A 18 4.38 -12.16 3.38
N ASP A 19 4.50 -13.45 3.12
CA ASP A 19 3.36 -14.34 2.97
C ASP A 19 3.09 -15.05 4.30
N GLU A 20 1.96 -14.71 4.91
CA GLU A 20 1.51 -15.30 6.17
C GLU A 20 0.43 -16.37 5.95
N SER A 21 -0.09 -16.56 4.73
CA SER A 21 -1.20 -17.50 4.51
C SER A 21 -0.81 -18.97 4.65
N ASN A 22 0.46 -19.31 4.44
CA ASN A 22 1.00 -20.67 4.57
C ASN A 22 2.06 -20.74 5.69
N PHE A 23 1.88 -19.97 6.76
CA PHE A 23 2.81 -19.98 7.88
C PHE A 23 2.74 -21.33 8.60
N ASP A 24 3.81 -22.13 8.52
CA ASP A 24 3.96 -23.38 9.26
C ASP A 24 4.24 -23.07 10.73
N GLN A 25 3.15 -22.90 11.47
CA GLN A 25 3.19 -22.54 12.88
C GLN A 25 3.84 -23.64 13.74
N ASP A 26 3.59 -24.91 13.44
CA ASP A 26 4.12 -26.03 14.23
C ASP A 26 5.61 -26.24 13.98
N GLY A 27 6.06 -26.15 12.72
CA GLY A 27 7.48 -26.13 12.37
C GLY A 27 8.22 -24.94 12.98
N PHE A 28 7.56 -23.77 13.04
CA PHE A 28 8.09 -22.58 13.70
C PHE A 28 8.31 -22.81 15.19
N TYR A 29 7.31 -23.28 15.93
CA TYR A 29 7.46 -23.52 17.36
C TYR A 29 8.48 -24.62 17.66
N SER A 30 8.47 -25.70 16.90
CA SER A 30 9.44 -26.80 17.05
C SER A 30 10.87 -26.31 16.85
N SER A 31 11.11 -25.46 15.85
CA SER A 31 12.44 -24.92 15.56
C SER A 31 12.88 -23.86 16.57
N LEU A 32 11.94 -23.12 17.16
CA LEU A 32 12.22 -22.15 18.22
C LEU A 32 12.64 -22.87 19.51
N LEU A 33 11.95 -23.96 19.85
CA LEU A 33 12.27 -24.80 21.01
C LEU A 33 13.59 -25.57 20.83
N ALA A 34 13.89 -25.99 19.61
CA ALA A 34 15.14 -26.68 19.28
C ALA A 34 16.36 -25.74 19.21
N HIS A 35 16.18 -24.42 19.27
CA HIS A 35 17.29 -23.48 19.25
C HIS A 35 18.13 -23.58 20.53
N ASP A 36 19.45 -23.48 20.39
CA ASP A 36 20.40 -23.57 21.50
C ASP A 36 20.49 -22.26 22.30
N TRP A 37 19.41 -21.97 23.03
CA TRP A 37 19.32 -20.84 23.96
C TRP A 37 20.42 -20.82 25.03
N PRO A 38 20.86 -21.96 25.60
CA PRO A 38 21.97 -21.97 26.55
C PRO A 38 23.26 -21.38 25.99
N THR A 39 23.60 -21.68 24.73
CA THR A 39 24.80 -21.11 24.09
C THR A 39 24.68 -19.60 23.89
N LEU A 40 23.50 -19.09 23.52
CA LEU A 40 23.26 -17.66 23.45
C LEU A 40 23.38 -16.99 24.83
N ASN A 41 22.90 -17.64 25.89
CA ASN A 41 22.90 -17.07 27.24
C ASN A 41 24.31 -16.97 27.86
N ARG A 42 25.21 -17.89 27.48
CA ARG A 42 26.61 -17.96 27.94
C ARG A 42 27.53 -16.90 27.32
N ILE A 43 27.05 -16.10 26.38
CA ILE A 43 27.83 -14.98 25.82
C ILE A 43 27.92 -13.90 26.90
N ASP A 44 29.13 -13.55 27.32
CA ASP A 44 29.38 -12.55 28.37
C ASP A 44 29.21 -11.12 27.85
N ASP A 45 29.55 -10.87 26.59
CA ASP A 45 29.37 -9.57 25.98
C ASP A 45 27.92 -9.37 25.48
N LEU A 46 27.30 -8.27 25.94
CA LEU A 46 25.92 -7.95 25.62
C LEU A 46 25.74 -7.63 24.15
N ASP A 47 26.68 -6.90 23.54
CA ASP A 47 26.57 -6.48 22.14
C ASP A 47 26.66 -7.71 21.21
N HIS A 48 27.65 -8.58 21.43
CA HIS A 48 27.73 -9.86 20.71
C HIS A 48 26.51 -10.77 20.95
N LYS A 49 25.91 -10.75 22.14
CA LYS A 49 24.68 -11.53 22.43
C LYS A 49 23.50 -11.01 21.61
N VAL A 50 23.35 -9.69 21.54
CA VAL A 50 22.31 -9.03 20.75
C VAL A 50 22.50 -9.32 19.26
N ASP A 51 23.73 -9.23 18.74
CA ASP A 51 24.03 -9.53 17.34
C ASP A 51 23.71 -10.98 16.97
N ARG A 52 24.06 -11.94 17.83
CA ARG A 52 23.76 -13.36 17.62
C ARG A 52 22.26 -13.62 17.64
N PHE A 53 21.53 -12.96 18.53
CA PHE A 53 20.08 -13.04 18.56
C PHE A 53 19.43 -12.45 17.31
N TYR A 54 19.90 -11.29 16.83
CA TYR A 54 19.42 -10.69 15.60
C TYR A 54 19.73 -11.56 14.37
N LEU A 55 20.92 -12.15 14.31
CA LEU A 55 21.28 -13.08 13.25
C LEU A 55 20.32 -14.27 13.23
N PHE A 56 20.05 -14.88 14.39
CA PHE A 56 19.07 -15.95 14.54
C PHE A 56 17.69 -15.50 14.04
N LEU A 57 17.14 -14.40 14.56
CA LEU A 57 15.82 -13.91 14.17
C LEU A 57 15.72 -13.65 12.66
N ASN A 58 16.76 -13.07 12.06
CA ASN A 58 16.77 -12.79 10.62
C ASN A 58 16.75 -14.08 9.78
N LEU A 59 17.55 -15.08 10.15
CA LEU A 59 17.56 -16.38 9.49
C LEU A 59 16.24 -17.12 9.70
N PHE A 60 15.69 -17.05 10.91
CA PHE A 60 14.44 -17.69 11.30
C PHE A 60 13.24 -17.11 10.55
N ILE A 61 13.13 -15.77 10.51
CA ILE A 61 12.13 -15.05 9.72
C ILE A 61 12.26 -15.40 8.24
N LYS A 62 13.48 -15.46 7.70
CA LYS A 62 13.71 -15.79 6.28
C LYS A 62 13.26 -17.21 5.93
N PHE A 63 13.42 -18.17 6.85
CA PHE A 63 13.06 -19.56 6.63
C PHE A 63 11.54 -19.78 6.71
N PHE A 64 10.87 -19.20 7.73
CA PHE A 64 9.45 -19.44 7.97
C PHE A 64 8.50 -18.46 7.27
N LEU A 65 8.95 -17.24 6.96
CA LEU A 65 8.14 -16.25 6.25
C LEU A 65 8.60 -16.16 4.80
N SER A 66 8.03 -17.02 3.97
CA SER A 66 8.22 -16.94 2.52
C SER A 66 7.73 -15.58 2.00
N PHE A 67 8.38 -15.06 0.97
CA PHE A 67 7.92 -13.84 0.32
C PHE A 67 7.02 -14.21 -0.84
N LYS A 68 5.83 -13.62 -0.91
CA LYS A 68 5.02 -13.64 -2.13
C LYS A 68 5.22 -12.36 -2.93
N VAL A 69 5.24 -12.53 -4.24
CA VAL A 69 5.27 -11.40 -5.18
C VAL A 69 3.83 -10.99 -5.46
N PHE A 70 3.47 -9.80 -5.01
CA PHE A 70 2.18 -9.21 -5.31
C PHE A 70 2.35 -8.21 -6.46
N VAL A 71 1.57 -8.40 -7.52
CA VAL A 71 1.50 -7.45 -8.63
C VAL A 71 0.48 -6.37 -8.29
N ALA A 72 0.96 -5.18 -7.97
CA ALA A 72 0.10 -4.05 -7.67
C ALA A 72 -0.48 -3.45 -8.96
N ASN A 73 -1.54 -4.07 -9.48
CA ASN A 73 -2.22 -3.64 -10.71
C ASN A 73 -2.90 -2.26 -10.58
N LYS A 74 -3.17 -1.81 -9.35
CA LYS A 74 -3.76 -0.51 -9.04
C LYS A 74 -2.86 0.22 -8.07
N LEU A 75 -1.95 1.05 -8.60
CA LEU A 75 -1.17 1.95 -7.78
C LEU A 75 -2.12 2.84 -6.97
N PRO A 76 -1.78 3.15 -5.71
CA PRO A 76 -2.55 4.12 -4.94
C PRO A 76 -2.56 5.43 -5.72
N ALA A 77 -3.74 5.95 -6.03
CA ALA A 77 -3.86 7.22 -6.73
C ALA A 77 -3.21 8.32 -5.87
N PRO A 78 -2.02 8.83 -6.25
CA PRO A 78 -1.21 9.68 -5.38
C PRO A 78 -1.85 11.04 -5.12
N TRP A 79 -2.73 11.47 -6.03
CA TRP A 79 -3.58 12.64 -5.87
C TRP A 79 -4.75 12.46 -4.90
N LEU A 80 -4.89 11.31 -4.22
CA LEU A 80 -5.91 11.10 -3.19
C LEU A 80 -5.30 11.23 -1.79
N ASN A 81 -5.33 12.46 -1.26
CA ASN A 81 -4.95 12.73 0.13
C ASN A 81 -6.01 12.24 1.14
N HIS A 82 -5.68 12.31 2.43
CA HIS A 82 -6.56 11.84 3.51
C HIS A 82 -7.93 12.55 3.51
N SER A 83 -7.96 13.86 3.22
CA SER A 83 -9.19 14.65 3.19
C SER A 83 -10.15 14.20 2.08
N ILE A 84 -9.62 13.92 0.89
CA ILE A 84 -10.40 13.41 -0.25
C ILE A 84 -10.92 12.00 0.07
N LYS A 85 -10.09 11.16 0.70
CA LYS A 85 -10.53 9.82 1.15
C LYS A 85 -11.66 9.90 2.16
N ALA A 86 -11.60 10.82 3.12
CA ALA A 86 -12.69 11.05 4.08
C ALA A 86 -13.98 11.51 3.39
N LEU A 87 -13.87 12.42 2.42
CA LEU A 87 -15.01 12.88 1.61
C LEU A 87 -15.64 11.75 0.79
N LEU A 88 -14.81 10.88 0.18
CA LEU A 88 -15.27 9.69 -0.53
C LEU A 88 -16.01 8.70 0.38
N ARG A 89 -15.56 8.52 1.63
CA ARG A 89 -16.26 7.70 2.64
C ARG A 89 -17.64 8.29 2.97
N ARG A 90 -17.73 9.60 3.21
CA ARG A 90 -19.01 10.30 3.46
C ARG A 90 -19.97 10.18 2.28
N ARG A 91 -19.47 10.39 1.06
CA ARG A 91 -20.23 10.19 -0.19
C ARG A 91 -20.76 8.76 -0.30
N ASN A 92 -19.94 7.76 0.00
CA ASN A 92 -20.34 6.35 -0.06
C ASN A 92 -21.40 6.01 1.00
N ALA A 93 -21.29 6.56 2.21
CA ALA A 93 -22.31 6.44 3.24
C ALA A 93 -23.64 7.04 2.75
N ALA A 94 -23.63 8.28 2.24
CA ALA A 94 -24.82 8.92 1.68
C ALA A 94 -25.41 8.15 0.49
N ARG A 95 -24.58 7.54 -0.37
CA ARG A 95 -25.05 6.67 -1.46
C ARG A 95 -25.80 5.45 -0.92
N ARG A 96 -25.26 4.78 0.11
CA ARG A 96 -25.92 3.62 0.75
C ARG A 96 -27.26 4.04 1.35
N THR A 97 -27.31 5.16 2.06
CA THR A 97 -28.55 5.69 2.65
C THR A 97 -29.59 6.05 1.59
N PHE A 98 -29.16 6.71 0.50
CA PHE A 98 -30.01 7.03 -0.65
C PHE A 98 -30.62 5.77 -1.28
N LEU A 99 -29.80 4.76 -1.55
CA LEU A 99 -30.25 3.49 -2.16
C LEU A 99 -31.17 2.68 -1.25
N TRP A 100 -31.03 2.81 0.08
CA TRP A 100 -31.79 2.01 1.04
C TRP A 100 -33.16 2.60 1.39
N ARG A 101 -33.29 3.93 1.58
CA ARG A 101 -34.53 4.55 2.09
C ARG A 101 -35.28 5.44 1.10
N PHE A 102 -34.70 5.76 -0.06
CA PHE A 102 -35.23 6.71 -1.05
C PHE A 102 -35.94 8.00 -0.51
N PRO A 103 -35.49 8.69 0.56
CA PRO A 103 -36.18 9.89 1.03
C PRO A 103 -35.83 11.11 0.14
N PRO A 104 -36.73 12.09 -0.01
CA PRO A 104 -36.54 13.26 -0.88
C PRO A 104 -35.27 14.10 -0.63
N GLY A 105 -34.67 14.05 0.57
CA GLY A 105 -33.44 14.79 0.89
C GLY A 105 -32.12 14.06 0.61
N GLN A 106 -32.12 12.72 0.57
CA GLN A 106 -30.88 11.93 0.50
C GLN A 106 -30.23 11.97 -0.88
N ARG A 107 -31.04 12.08 -1.95
CA ARG A 107 -30.54 12.27 -3.32
C ARG A 107 -29.77 13.60 -3.45
N LYS A 108 -30.27 14.67 -2.82
CA LYS A 108 -29.63 15.99 -2.80
C LYS A 108 -28.31 15.93 -2.02
N ALA A 109 -28.32 15.33 -0.82
CA ALA A 109 -27.12 15.13 0.00
C ALA A 109 -26.03 14.33 -0.74
N PHE A 110 -26.39 13.21 -1.38
CA PHE A 110 -25.47 12.44 -2.20
C PHE A 110 -24.93 13.25 -3.39
N ARG A 111 -25.78 14.02 -4.08
CA ARG A 111 -25.37 14.85 -5.23
C ARG A 111 -24.34 15.91 -4.81
N VAL A 112 -24.56 16.59 -3.69
CA VAL A 112 -23.61 17.58 -3.15
C VAL A 112 -22.26 16.93 -2.86
N LEU A 113 -22.25 15.82 -2.11
CA LEU A 113 -21.01 15.10 -1.77
C LEU A 113 -20.30 14.52 -3.00
N ARG A 114 -21.05 14.08 -4.02
CA ARG A 114 -20.50 13.60 -5.29
C ARG A 114 -19.80 14.73 -6.04
N ASN A 115 -20.43 15.89 -6.13
CA ASN A 115 -19.89 17.04 -6.86
C ASN A 115 -18.66 17.59 -6.15
N GLU A 116 -18.69 17.70 -4.82
CA GLU A 116 -17.53 18.13 -4.04
C GLU A 116 -16.36 17.15 -4.20
N ALA A 117 -16.61 15.84 -4.09
CA ALA A 117 -15.58 14.82 -4.28
C ALA A 117 -14.97 14.88 -5.69
N LYS A 118 -15.81 15.06 -6.73
CA LYS A 118 -15.34 15.19 -8.10
C LYS A 118 -14.43 16.41 -8.25
N SER A 119 -14.87 17.58 -7.77
CA SER A 119 -14.10 18.83 -7.85
C SER A 119 -12.74 18.70 -7.17
N ARG A 120 -12.69 18.20 -5.92
CA ARG A 120 -11.42 18.03 -5.21
C ARG A 120 -10.47 17.03 -5.85
N ILE A 121 -11.01 15.95 -6.42
CA ILE A 121 -10.20 14.96 -7.15
C ILE A 121 -9.60 15.57 -8.40
N GLU A 122 -10.39 16.31 -9.19
CA GLU A 122 -9.88 16.97 -10.40
C GLU A 122 -8.76 17.96 -10.08
N VAL A 123 -8.97 18.83 -9.09
CA VAL A 123 -7.95 19.80 -8.66
C VAL A 123 -6.68 19.09 -8.21
N SER A 124 -6.79 18.09 -7.32
CA SER A 124 -5.61 17.40 -6.81
C SER A 124 -4.90 16.57 -7.89
N ARG A 125 -5.64 16.02 -8.85
CA ARG A 125 -5.10 15.27 -9.98
C ARG A 125 -4.34 16.19 -10.93
N SER A 126 -4.92 17.33 -11.28
CA SER A 126 -4.29 18.34 -12.13
C SER A 126 -2.99 18.85 -11.51
N LEU A 127 -3.00 19.19 -10.21
CA LEU A 127 -1.79 19.61 -9.49
C LEU A 127 -0.72 18.51 -9.50
N TYR A 128 -1.09 17.26 -9.23
CA TYR A 128 -0.16 16.14 -9.27
C TYR A 128 0.46 15.95 -10.66
N LEU A 129 -0.36 16.01 -11.72
CA LEU A 129 0.12 15.85 -13.09
C LEU A 129 0.99 17.02 -13.53
N GLN A 130 0.63 18.26 -13.16
CA GLN A 130 1.45 19.44 -13.42
C GLN A 130 2.82 19.32 -12.76
N ASN A 131 2.88 18.90 -11.49
CA ASN A 131 4.16 18.70 -10.80
C ASN A 131 4.97 17.54 -11.41
N LEU A 132 4.31 16.45 -11.81
CA LEU A 132 4.96 15.29 -12.42
C LEU A 132 5.53 15.61 -13.81
N LEU A 133 4.81 16.39 -14.61
CA LEU A 133 5.24 16.79 -15.95
C LEU A 133 6.22 17.97 -15.91
N GLY A 134 6.00 18.94 -15.03
CA GLY A 134 6.89 20.07 -14.80
C GLY A 134 8.24 19.65 -14.21
N GLY A 135 8.26 18.66 -13.32
CA GLY A 135 9.50 18.07 -12.80
C GLY A 135 10.25 17.19 -13.82
N ARG A 136 9.61 16.78 -14.92
CA ARG A 136 10.26 16.09 -16.05
C ARG A 136 10.79 17.04 -17.12
N MET A 137 10.44 18.32 -17.06
CA MET A 137 11.01 19.39 -17.89
C MET A 137 11.87 20.34 -17.04
N GLY A 138 12.86 19.77 -16.32
CA GLY A 138 14.03 20.52 -15.83
C GLY A 138 15.03 20.74 -16.98
N PRO A 139 15.81 21.83 -16.97
CA PRO A 139 16.19 22.58 -18.16
C PRO A 139 17.07 21.78 -19.11
N ALA A 140 16.80 21.92 -20.42
CA ALA A 140 17.83 21.73 -21.42
C ALA A 140 18.95 22.72 -21.09
N ILE A 141 20.05 22.18 -20.57
CA ILE A 141 21.28 22.89 -20.29
C ILE A 141 21.76 23.48 -21.63
N LEU A 142 21.79 24.82 -21.71
CA LEU A 142 22.64 25.55 -22.65
C LEU A 142 24.09 25.43 -22.18
#